data_AF-A0A175VR50-F1
#
_entry.id   AF-A0A175VR50-F1
#
_cell.length_a   1.000
_cell.length_b   1.000
_cell.length_c   1.000
_cell.angle_alpha   90.00
_cell.angle_beta   90.00
_cell.angle_gamma   90.00
#
_symmetry.space_group_name_H-M   'P 1'
#
loop_
_entity.id
_entity.type
_entity.pdbx_description
1 polymer ?
#
loop_
_entity_poly.entity_id
_entity_poly.type
_entity_poly.pdbx_seq_one_letter_code
_entity_poly.pdbx_strand_id
1 'polypeptide(L)'
;MAIVTLATPGMSGLSLLQTSRRPEKPASNATRPTAAKTEPQQSGNLVGGADPTTVGLCGNSATEARALGCTFDQLTWSWYPPSCPHYANDEFVKAEDWKFYLDKYGQEEATSEDWERAMNNELQLYGERREHITHCVYLMLSVAQVVRDGTPHPKKLVEYGHLAHCATLMLRSLRKDKYWKSMDTLVPFVDYSVTC
;
A
#
# COMPACT_ATOMS: atom_id res chain seq x y z
N MET A 1 49.43 29.77 -10.13
CA MET A 1 49.99 31.07 -9.70
C MET A 1 48.82 31.96 -9.31
N ALA A 2 48.77 32.66 -8.17
CA ALA A 2 49.67 32.78 -7.01
C ALA A 2 48.76 32.89 -5.74
N ILE A 3 48.99 32.16 -4.63
CA ILE A 3 49.93 32.47 -3.53
C ILE A 3 49.52 33.81 -2.84
N VAL A 4 48.72 33.80 -1.75
CA VAL A 4 49.11 33.76 -0.30
C VAL A 4 49.51 35.18 0.21
N THR A 5 49.16 35.72 1.40
CA THR A 5 49.12 35.27 2.83
C THR A 5 48.09 36.13 3.63
N LEU A 6 47.41 35.69 4.70
CA LEU A 6 47.73 35.78 6.17
C LEU A 6 48.46 37.07 6.63
N ALA A 7 48.23 37.72 7.80
CA ALA A 7 47.29 37.57 8.94
C ALA A 7 47.00 39.01 9.53
N THR A 8 46.58 39.35 10.77
CA THR A 8 46.34 38.70 12.10
C THR A 8 45.41 39.62 12.95
N PRO A 9 44.69 39.17 14.00
CA PRO A 9 43.75 40.01 14.78
C PRO A 9 44.28 40.49 16.15
N GLY A 10 43.55 41.42 16.79
CA GLY A 10 43.76 41.91 18.17
C GLY A 10 42.46 41.96 18.99
N MET A 11 42.54 42.00 20.33
CA MET A 11 41.42 41.73 21.25
C MET A 11 41.10 42.91 22.19
N SER A 12 39.82 43.07 22.59
CA SER A 12 39.35 43.24 23.99
C SER A 12 37.94 43.85 24.09
N GLY A 13 37.16 43.50 25.13
CA GLY A 13 35.90 44.16 25.49
C GLY A 13 34.89 43.22 26.16
N LEU A 14 34.52 43.50 27.42
CA LEU A 14 33.55 42.70 28.20
C LEU A 14 32.15 43.33 28.19
N SER A 15 31.11 42.50 28.17
CA SER A 15 30.00 42.58 29.15
C SER A 15 29.16 41.29 29.12
N LEU A 16 28.62 40.86 30.26
CA LEU A 16 27.63 39.78 30.33
C LEU A 16 26.24 40.35 30.60
N LEU A 17 25.27 39.94 29.78
CA LEU A 17 23.85 39.98 30.11
C LEU A 17 23.30 38.55 30.02
N GLN A 18 22.59 38.12 31.06
CA GLN A 18 22.05 36.77 31.16
C GLN A 18 20.75 36.65 30.36
N THR A 19 20.75 35.79 29.34
CA THR A 19 19.51 35.28 28.72
C THR A 19 19.47 33.76 28.85
N SER A 20 18.29 33.22 29.15
CA SER A 20 18.12 31.80 29.48
C SER A 20 18.34 30.91 28.26
N ARG A 21 19.30 29.98 28.33
CA ARG A 21 19.55 29.00 27.27
C ARG A 21 18.72 27.73 27.52
N ARG A 22 17.97 27.30 26.50
CA ARG A 22 17.84 25.86 26.19
C ARG A 22 18.58 25.59 24.88
N PRO A 23 19.40 24.53 24.78
CA PRO A 23 20.21 24.29 23.59
C PRO A 23 19.43 23.53 22.52
N GLU A 24 19.55 23.98 21.28
CA GLU A 24 19.36 23.10 20.13
C GLU A 24 20.44 21.99 20.16
N LYS A 25 20.06 20.74 19.87
CA LYS A 25 21.03 19.66 19.66
C LYS A 25 21.27 19.46 18.16
N PRO A 26 22.51 19.15 17.73
CA PRO A 26 22.97 19.44 16.39
C PRO A 26 22.49 18.44 15.33
N ALA A 27 22.52 18.89 14.07
CA ALA A 27 22.36 18.03 12.90
C ALA A 27 23.49 16.98 12.86
N SER A 28 23.16 15.73 13.21
CA SER A 28 24.07 14.59 13.13
C SER A 28 24.23 14.12 11.69
N ASN A 29 25.27 14.62 11.01
CA ASN A 29 25.60 14.23 9.65
C ASN A 29 26.16 12.78 9.63
N ALA A 30 25.27 11.78 9.54
CA ALA A 30 25.61 10.37 9.56
C ALA A 30 25.55 9.77 8.15
N THR A 31 26.71 9.38 7.62
CA THR A 31 26.85 8.86 6.25
C THR A 31 26.02 7.59 6.03
N ARG A 32 25.25 7.58 4.94
CA ARG A 32 24.28 6.54 4.57
C ARG A 32 24.96 5.22 4.19
N PRO A 33 24.71 4.09 4.88
CA PRO A 33 25.02 2.77 4.34
C PRO A 33 24.03 2.44 3.22
N THR A 34 24.51 2.24 1.99
CA THR A 34 23.70 1.82 0.83
C THR A 34 23.36 0.33 0.90
N ALA A 35 22.62 -0.07 1.93
CA ALA A 35 21.99 -1.38 1.98
C ALA A 35 20.75 -1.38 1.09
N ALA A 36 20.89 -1.80 -0.16
CA ALA A 36 19.79 -2.16 -1.04
C ALA A 36 19.09 -3.42 -0.50
N LYS A 37 18.31 -3.26 0.57
CA LYS A 37 17.43 -4.33 1.07
C LYS A 37 16.30 -4.49 0.07
N THR A 38 16.39 -5.56 -0.73
CA THR A 38 15.25 -6.15 -1.43
C THR A 38 14.10 -6.30 -0.42
N GLU A 39 13.07 -5.45 -0.48
CA GLU A 39 11.79 -5.80 0.13
C GLU A 39 11.33 -7.08 -0.59
N PRO A 40 11.03 -8.19 0.12
CA PRO A 40 10.50 -9.39 -0.52
C PRO A 40 9.30 -9.03 -1.38
N GLN A 41 9.24 -9.54 -2.61
CA GLN A 41 8.08 -9.35 -3.48
C GLN A 41 6.82 -9.81 -2.73
N GLN A 42 5.73 -9.05 -2.88
CA GLN A 42 4.46 -9.29 -2.20
C GLN A 42 4.03 -10.75 -2.40
N SER A 43 3.87 -11.50 -1.31
CA SER A 43 3.37 -12.87 -1.20
C SER A 43 3.23 -13.68 -2.51
N GLY A 44 4.35 -13.88 -3.22
CA GLY A 44 4.38 -14.76 -4.38
C GLY A 44 3.94 -16.16 -3.98
N ASN A 45 3.06 -16.75 -4.79
CA ASN A 45 2.40 -18.03 -4.53
C ASN A 45 1.40 -18.05 -3.34
N LEU A 46 0.36 -17.22 -3.43
CA LEU A 46 -1.00 -17.78 -3.36
C LEU A 46 -1.43 -18.30 -4.74
N VAL A 47 -0.63 -19.20 -5.30
CA VAL A 47 -1.16 -20.27 -6.16
C VAL A 47 -1.89 -21.20 -5.19
N GLY A 48 -3.11 -20.80 -4.80
CA GLY A 48 -4.04 -21.70 -4.16
C GLY A 48 -4.28 -22.83 -5.16
N GLY A 49 -3.69 -23.99 -4.90
CA GLY A 49 -3.57 -25.06 -5.89
C GLY A 49 -4.95 -25.38 -6.48
N ALA A 50 -5.15 -25.01 -7.74
CA ALA A 50 -6.37 -25.33 -8.45
C ALA A 50 -6.45 -26.85 -8.52
N ASP A 51 -7.45 -27.42 -7.84
CA ASP A 51 -7.81 -28.81 -8.05
C ASP A 51 -8.15 -28.95 -9.55
N PRO A 52 -7.44 -29.80 -10.32
CA PRO A 52 -7.67 -29.93 -11.76
C PRO A 52 -9.09 -30.39 -12.13
N THR A 53 -9.91 -30.78 -11.14
CA THR A 53 -11.32 -31.17 -11.33
C THR A 53 -12.31 -30.03 -11.08
N THR A 54 -11.92 -28.90 -10.50
CA THR A 54 -12.81 -27.76 -10.24
C THR A 54 -12.53 -26.57 -11.16
N VAL A 55 -13.21 -26.53 -12.31
CA VAL A 55 -13.38 -25.29 -13.07
C VAL A 55 -14.14 -24.28 -12.18
N GLY A 56 -13.64 -23.05 -12.09
CA GLY A 56 -14.28 -22.01 -11.28
C GLY A 56 -15.66 -21.62 -11.81
N LEU A 57 -16.48 -20.98 -10.97
CA LEU A 57 -17.83 -20.51 -11.35
C LEU A 57 -17.85 -19.49 -12.51
N CYS A 58 -16.68 -19.03 -12.95
CA CYS A 58 -16.47 -18.09 -14.05
C CYS A 58 -15.61 -18.67 -15.20
N GLY A 59 -15.45 -20.00 -15.28
CA GLY A 59 -14.60 -20.62 -16.30
C GLY A 59 -13.11 -20.34 -16.09
N ASN A 60 -12.35 -20.35 -17.19
CA ASN A 60 -10.89 -20.21 -17.23
C ASN A 60 -10.41 -19.08 -18.15
N SER A 61 -11.32 -18.28 -18.73
CA SER A 61 -10.98 -17.11 -19.55
C SER A 61 -11.94 -15.95 -19.28
N ALA A 62 -11.52 -14.73 -19.61
CA ALA A 62 -12.36 -13.54 -19.54
C ALA A 62 -13.56 -13.60 -20.51
N THR A 63 -13.47 -14.40 -21.59
CA THR A 63 -14.60 -14.68 -22.48
C THR A 63 -15.62 -15.60 -21.81
N GLU A 64 -15.18 -16.70 -21.19
CA GLU A 64 -16.05 -17.61 -20.43
C GLU A 64 -16.69 -16.91 -19.22
N ALA A 65 -15.91 -16.12 -18.48
CA ALA A 65 -16.39 -15.37 -17.32
C ALA A 65 -17.55 -14.44 -17.69
N ARG A 66 -17.39 -13.62 -18.73
CA ARG A 66 -18.45 -12.73 -19.24
C ARG A 66 -19.65 -13.51 -19.76
N ALA A 67 -19.44 -14.64 -20.43
CA ALA A 67 -20.53 -15.50 -20.93
C ALA A 67 -21.33 -16.18 -19.79
N LEU A 68 -20.69 -16.44 -18.65
CA LEU A 68 -21.30 -16.93 -17.41
C LEU A 68 -21.90 -15.81 -16.54
N GLY A 69 -21.86 -14.55 -17.02
CA GLY A 69 -22.35 -13.38 -16.29
C GLY A 69 -21.44 -12.89 -15.17
N CYS A 70 -20.23 -13.41 -15.04
CA CYS A 70 -19.26 -12.95 -14.06
C CYS A 70 -18.71 -11.57 -14.39
N THR A 71 -18.38 -10.82 -13.34
CA THR A 71 -17.83 -9.46 -13.38
C THR A 71 -16.43 -9.42 -12.77
N PHE A 72 -15.58 -8.52 -13.28
CA PHE A 72 -14.19 -8.43 -12.84
C PHE A 72 -14.05 -7.47 -11.64
N ASP A 73 -13.41 -7.95 -10.60
CA ASP A 73 -13.04 -7.21 -9.41
C ASP A 73 -11.58 -6.74 -9.54
N GLN A 74 -11.36 -5.43 -9.72
CA GLN A 74 -10.01 -4.87 -9.84
C GLN A 74 -9.31 -4.82 -8.48
N LEU A 75 -10.06 -4.60 -7.38
CA LEU A 75 -9.49 -4.57 -6.03
C LEU A 75 -8.79 -5.89 -5.68
N THR A 76 -9.34 -7.03 -6.09
CA THR A 76 -8.73 -8.36 -5.87
C THR A 76 -8.06 -8.96 -7.11
N TRP A 77 -8.15 -8.33 -8.29
CA TRP A 77 -7.76 -8.91 -9.59
C TRP A 77 -8.34 -10.32 -9.76
N SER A 78 -9.67 -10.43 -9.85
CA SER A 78 -10.38 -11.72 -9.93
C SER A 78 -11.76 -11.62 -10.58
N TRP A 79 -12.22 -12.69 -11.20
CA TRP A 79 -13.59 -12.81 -11.73
C TRP A 79 -14.54 -13.33 -10.65
N TYR A 80 -15.65 -12.60 -10.41
CA TYR A 80 -16.67 -12.95 -9.42
C TYR A 80 -17.96 -13.43 -10.10
N PRO A 81 -18.61 -14.49 -9.61
CA PRO A 81 -19.95 -14.87 -10.07
C PRO A 81 -21.01 -13.87 -9.60
N PRO A 82 -22.18 -13.79 -10.26
CA PRO A 82 -23.29 -12.88 -9.90
C PRO A 82 -23.77 -12.95 -8.43
N SER A 83 -23.38 -13.97 -7.68
CA SER A 83 -23.72 -14.18 -6.27
C SER A 83 -22.71 -13.61 -5.26
N CYS A 84 -21.58 -13.05 -5.70
CA CYS A 84 -20.53 -12.48 -4.86
C CYS A 84 -20.45 -10.95 -5.01
N PRO A 85 -20.72 -10.14 -3.96
CA PRO A 85 -20.61 -8.69 -4.06
C PRO A 85 -19.18 -8.18 -4.25
N HIS A 86 -19.06 -7.09 -5.02
CA HIS A 86 -17.83 -6.34 -5.27
C HIS A 86 -17.45 -5.41 -4.11
N TYR A 87 -17.21 -5.99 -2.94
CA TYR A 87 -16.96 -5.29 -1.68
C TYR A 87 -15.79 -4.27 -1.76
N ALA A 88 -16.12 -2.98 -1.61
CA ALA A 88 -15.23 -1.82 -1.68
C ALA A 88 -14.47 -1.60 -3.03
N ASN A 89 -14.78 -2.38 -4.07
CA ASN A 89 -14.12 -2.28 -5.38
C ASN A 89 -14.51 -0.98 -6.10
N ASP A 90 -15.78 -0.55 -5.99
CA ASP A 90 -16.28 0.66 -6.65
C ASP A 90 -15.60 1.92 -6.10
N GLU A 91 -15.33 1.96 -4.80
CA GLU A 91 -14.59 3.03 -4.15
C GLU A 91 -13.09 2.96 -4.47
N PHE A 92 -12.49 1.76 -4.54
CA PHE A 92 -11.10 1.56 -4.97
C PHE A 92 -10.87 2.05 -6.40
N VAL A 93 -11.70 1.63 -7.37
CA VAL A 93 -11.59 2.02 -8.78
C VAL A 93 -11.72 3.53 -8.98
N LYS A 94 -12.49 4.23 -8.12
CA LYS A 94 -12.72 5.68 -8.20
C LYS A 94 -11.77 6.54 -7.36
N ALA A 95 -10.88 5.93 -6.57
CA ALA A 95 -10.02 6.66 -5.65
C ALA A 95 -8.92 7.46 -6.35
N GLU A 96 -8.44 6.98 -7.52
CA GLU A 96 -7.24 7.43 -8.21
C GLU A 96 -7.35 7.15 -9.72
N ASP A 97 -6.61 7.88 -10.56
CA ASP A 97 -6.42 7.52 -11.97
C ASP A 97 -5.43 6.35 -12.08
N TRP A 98 -5.94 5.11 -12.17
CA TRP A 98 -5.11 3.91 -12.06
C TRP A 98 -4.29 3.62 -13.32
N LYS A 99 -2.96 3.59 -13.15
CA LYS A 99 -1.99 3.23 -14.19
C LYS A 99 -1.26 1.94 -13.84
N PHE A 100 -1.11 1.10 -14.84
CA PHE A 100 -0.38 -0.17 -14.77
C PHE A 100 0.58 -0.24 -15.96
N TYR A 101 1.69 -0.96 -15.79
CA TYR A 101 2.81 -0.95 -16.72
C TYR A 101 3.27 -2.35 -17.10
N LEU A 102 3.86 -2.50 -18.29
CA LEU A 102 4.46 -3.75 -18.77
C LEU A 102 5.82 -4.02 -18.11
N ASP A 103 6.49 -2.97 -17.62
CA ASP A 103 7.80 -3.04 -17.00
C ASP A 103 7.82 -2.46 -15.57
N LYS A 104 8.71 -3.00 -14.74
CA LYS A 104 8.86 -2.61 -13.32
C LYS A 104 9.44 -1.21 -13.10
N TYR A 105 9.84 -0.49 -14.15
CA TYR A 105 10.38 0.86 -14.06
C TYR A 105 9.36 1.94 -14.49
N GLY A 106 8.19 1.55 -15.01
CA GLY A 106 7.11 2.47 -15.37
C GLY A 106 7.36 3.26 -16.66
N GLN A 107 7.94 2.61 -17.67
CA GLN A 107 8.26 3.21 -18.97
C GLN A 107 7.20 2.88 -20.03
N GLU A 108 6.60 1.69 -19.97
CA GLU A 108 5.60 1.21 -20.92
C GLU A 108 4.24 1.04 -20.21
N GLU A 109 3.34 2.01 -20.37
CA GLU A 109 1.98 1.98 -19.81
C GLU A 109 1.10 0.98 -20.56
N ALA A 110 0.35 0.15 -19.82
CA ALA A 110 -0.40 -0.99 -20.36
C ALA A 110 -1.61 -0.54 -21.19
N THR A 111 -1.76 -1.12 -22.39
CA THR A 111 -2.89 -0.83 -23.28
C THR A 111 -4.16 -1.59 -22.88
N SER A 112 -5.30 -1.27 -23.49
CA SER A 112 -6.54 -2.04 -23.30
C SER A 112 -6.43 -3.52 -23.74
N GLU A 113 -5.51 -3.84 -24.66
CA GLU A 113 -5.21 -5.23 -25.06
C GLU A 113 -4.41 -5.94 -23.96
N ASP A 114 -3.45 -5.25 -23.34
CA ASP A 114 -2.67 -5.77 -22.22
C ASP A 114 -3.53 -6.01 -20.97
N TRP A 115 -4.53 -5.16 -20.73
CA TRP A 115 -5.56 -5.40 -19.71
C TRP A 115 -6.38 -6.66 -19.99
N GLU A 116 -6.79 -6.92 -21.23
CA GLU A 116 -7.50 -8.15 -21.59
C GLU A 116 -6.61 -9.38 -21.37
N ARG A 117 -5.35 -9.33 -21.83
CA ARG A 117 -4.36 -10.38 -21.60
C ARG A 117 -4.13 -10.65 -20.11
N ALA A 118 -4.07 -9.60 -19.29
CA ALA A 118 -3.95 -9.71 -17.84
C ALA A 118 -5.20 -10.33 -17.18
N MET A 119 -6.41 -9.97 -17.63
CA MET A 119 -7.67 -10.60 -17.18
C MET A 119 -7.82 -12.07 -17.61
N ASN A 120 -7.04 -12.53 -18.59
CA ASN A 120 -6.89 -13.94 -18.99
C ASN A 120 -5.68 -14.65 -18.34
N ASN A 121 -4.92 -13.98 -17.46
CA ASN A 121 -3.67 -14.45 -16.84
C ASN A 121 -2.50 -14.69 -17.83
N GLU A 122 -2.57 -14.14 -19.05
CA GLU A 122 -1.54 -14.24 -20.09
C GLU A 122 -0.40 -13.22 -19.92
N LEU A 123 -0.61 -12.22 -19.05
CA LEU A 123 0.31 -11.12 -18.81
C LEU A 123 0.26 -10.69 -17.34
N GLN A 124 1.42 -10.44 -16.73
CA GLN A 124 1.51 -9.81 -15.41
C GLN A 124 1.85 -8.33 -15.58
N LEU A 125 1.01 -7.45 -15.02
CA LEU A 125 1.21 -6.00 -15.01
C LEU A 125 1.86 -5.54 -13.70
N TYR A 126 2.54 -4.40 -13.76
CA TYR A 126 3.14 -3.71 -12.62
C TYR A 126 2.28 -2.53 -12.18
N GLY A 127 1.82 -2.53 -10.93
CA GLY A 127 1.13 -1.40 -10.29
C GLY A 127 2.09 -0.49 -9.52
N GLU A 128 1.71 0.78 -9.36
CA GLU A 128 2.47 1.76 -8.58
C GLU A 128 2.32 1.57 -7.06
N ARG A 129 3.24 2.13 -6.26
CA ARG A 129 3.14 2.03 -4.79
C ARG A 129 1.86 2.65 -4.21
N ARG A 130 1.23 3.63 -4.90
CA ARG A 130 -0.07 4.17 -4.47
C ARG A 130 -1.19 3.13 -4.60
N GLU A 131 -1.22 2.38 -5.69
CA GLU A 131 -2.19 1.29 -5.91
C GLU A 131 -2.09 0.26 -4.79
N HIS A 132 -0.88 -0.25 -4.51
CA HIS A 132 -0.71 -1.29 -3.49
C HIS A 132 -1.11 -0.85 -2.08
N ILE A 133 -0.87 0.42 -1.71
CA ILE A 133 -1.27 0.95 -0.40
C ILE A 133 -2.78 1.20 -0.35
N THR A 134 -3.38 1.76 -1.40
CA THR A 134 -4.81 2.03 -1.48
C THR A 134 -5.62 0.74 -1.56
N HIS A 135 -5.13 -0.29 -2.26
CA HIS A 135 -5.62 -1.67 -2.20
C HIS A 135 -5.67 -2.16 -0.74
N CYS A 136 -4.60 -2.00 0.04
CA CYS A 136 -4.57 -2.43 1.44
C CYS A 136 -5.62 -1.72 2.31
N VAL A 137 -5.95 -0.46 2.01
CA VAL A 137 -7.00 0.31 2.70
C VAL A 137 -8.39 -0.21 2.34
N TYR A 138 -8.70 -0.33 1.04
CA TYR A 138 -10.01 -0.78 0.60
C TYR A 138 -10.26 -2.27 0.91
N LEU A 139 -9.24 -3.12 0.92
CA LEU A 139 -9.35 -4.51 1.36
C LEU A 139 -9.84 -4.62 2.82
N MET A 140 -9.40 -3.73 3.71
CA MET A 140 -9.90 -3.69 5.10
C MET A 140 -11.35 -3.18 5.17
N LEU A 141 -11.74 -2.26 4.28
CA LEU A 141 -13.15 -1.87 4.13
C LEU A 141 -13.99 -3.05 3.61
N SER A 142 -13.47 -3.84 2.66
CA SER A 142 -14.13 -5.07 2.18
C SER A 142 -14.36 -6.05 3.32
N VAL A 143 -13.38 -6.27 4.21
CA VAL A 143 -13.56 -7.13 5.40
C VAL A 143 -14.69 -6.60 6.30
N ALA A 144 -14.74 -5.29 6.55
CA ALA A 144 -15.81 -4.70 7.35
C ALA A 144 -17.19 -4.86 6.69
N GLN A 145 -17.28 -4.74 5.35
CA GLN A 145 -18.52 -4.98 4.60
C GLN A 145 -18.91 -6.47 4.60
N VAL A 146 -17.96 -7.40 4.43
CA VAL A 146 -18.17 -8.86 4.53
C VAL A 146 -18.73 -9.25 5.90
N VAL A 147 -18.16 -8.74 6.99
CA VAL A 147 -18.62 -9.02 8.36
C VAL A 147 -20.00 -8.41 8.63
N ARG A 148 -20.27 -7.21 8.10
CA ARG A 148 -21.57 -6.52 8.23
C ARG A 148 -22.70 -7.25 7.50
N ASP A 149 -22.43 -7.70 6.27
CA ASP A 149 -23.48 -8.17 5.35
C ASP A 149 -23.63 -9.71 5.32
N GLY A 150 -22.60 -10.45 5.73
CA GLY A 150 -22.65 -11.92 5.91
C GLY A 150 -22.81 -12.74 4.62
N THR A 151 -22.59 -12.14 3.45
CA THR A 151 -22.85 -12.78 2.14
C THR A 151 -21.61 -13.52 1.58
N PRO A 152 -21.75 -14.30 0.48
CA PRO A 152 -20.62 -14.95 -0.18
C PRO A 152 -19.52 -13.97 -0.61
N HIS A 153 -18.27 -14.37 -0.37
CA HIS A 153 -17.08 -13.58 -0.67
C HIS A 153 -15.92 -14.50 -1.03
N PRO A 154 -14.97 -14.08 -1.89
CA PRO A 154 -13.78 -14.88 -2.17
C PRO A 154 -12.84 -14.90 -0.97
N LYS A 155 -12.14 -16.03 -0.78
CA LYS A 155 -11.18 -16.23 0.32
C LYS A 155 -10.09 -15.15 0.37
N LYS A 156 -9.71 -14.55 -0.77
CA LYS A 156 -8.67 -13.50 -0.90
C LYS A 156 -8.97 -12.21 -0.11
N LEU A 157 -10.25 -11.92 0.17
CA LEU A 157 -10.66 -10.79 1.02
C LEU A 157 -10.41 -11.03 2.51
N VAL A 158 -10.46 -12.30 2.97
CA VAL A 158 -10.47 -12.67 4.40
C VAL A 158 -9.27 -13.54 4.82
N GLU A 159 -8.30 -13.73 3.93
CA GLU A 159 -7.08 -14.51 4.21
C GLU A 159 -6.19 -13.76 5.21
N TYR A 160 -5.92 -14.37 6.36
CA TYR A 160 -5.23 -13.73 7.48
C TYR A 160 -3.80 -13.30 7.16
N GLY A 161 -3.03 -14.08 6.40
CA GLY A 161 -1.68 -13.73 5.96
C GLY A 161 -1.66 -12.48 5.09
N HIS A 162 -2.58 -12.41 4.13
CA HIS A 162 -2.79 -11.25 3.27
C HIS A 162 -3.17 -10.00 4.10
N LEU A 163 -4.15 -10.12 5.00
CA LEU A 163 -4.57 -9.02 5.88
C LEU A 163 -3.45 -8.54 6.83
N ALA A 164 -2.65 -9.47 7.39
CA ALA A 164 -1.52 -9.14 8.24
C ALA A 164 -0.39 -8.41 7.48
N HIS A 165 -0.16 -8.78 6.21
CA HIS A 165 0.73 -8.06 5.29
C HIS A 165 0.20 -6.64 5.01
N CYS A 166 -1.07 -6.50 4.65
CA CYS A 166 -1.72 -5.21 4.39
C CYS A 166 -1.61 -4.27 5.61
N ALA A 167 -1.98 -4.74 6.80
CA ALA A 167 -1.86 -3.98 8.05
C ALA A 167 -0.40 -3.54 8.33
N THR A 168 0.57 -4.44 8.10
CA THR A 168 1.99 -4.16 8.26
C THR A 168 2.50 -3.12 7.25
N LEU A 169 2.06 -3.17 5.99
CA LEU A 169 2.43 -2.23 4.94
C LEU A 169 1.85 -0.83 5.20
N MET A 170 0.56 -0.76 5.58
CA MET A 170 -0.10 0.49 5.93
C MET A 170 0.61 1.14 7.13
N LEU A 171 0.84 0.41 8.21
CA LEU A 171 1.56 0.91 9.38
C LEU A 171 3.00 1.35 9.04
N ARG A 172 3.71 0.65 8.14
CA ARG A 172 5.04 1.05 7.64
C ARG A 172 5.00 2.34 6.81
N SER A 173 3.87 2.61 6.15
CA SER A 173 3.71 3.77 5.27
C SER A 173 3.19 4.99 6.03
N LEU A 174 2.19 4.82 6.92
CA LEU A 174 1.69 5.85 7.84
C LEU A 174 2.77 6.38 8.79
N ARG A 175 3.71 5.53 9.23
CA ARG A 175 4.90 5.93 10.01
C ARG A 175 5.86 6.88 9.29
N LYS A 176 5.64 7.18 8.00
CA LYS A 176 6.37 8.21 7.24
C LYS A 176 5.68 9.57 7.26
N ASP A 177 4.45 9.65 7.78
CA ASP A 177 3.73 10.91 7.86
C ASP A 177 4.45 11.90 8.80
N LYS A 178 4.55 13.16 8.37
CA LYS A 178 5.24 14.24 9.09
C LYS A 178 4.57 14.61 10.43
N TYR A 179 3.30 14.27 10.58
CA TYR A 179 2.48 14.46 11.78
C TYR A 179 2.22 13.15 12.54
N TRP A 180 2.93 12.04 12.26
CA TRP A 180 2.80 10.74 12.98
C TRP A 180 2.97 10.83 14.53
N LYS A 181 3.36 11.99 15.08
CA LYS A 181 3.47 12.27 16.52
C LYS A 181 2.65 13.48 17.00
N SER A 182 1.74 14.04 16.20
CA SER A 182 0.82 15.07 16.69
C SER A 182 -0.28 14.47 17.56
N MET A 183 -0.76 15.24 18.53
CA MET A 183 -1.95 14.90 19.29
C MET A 183 -3.17 15.33 18.48
N ASP A 184 -3.83 14.36 17.83
CA ASP A 184 -4.92 14.60 16.87
C ASP A 184 -6.23 13.87 17.24
N THR A 185 -6.22 13.10 18.32
CA THR A 185 -7.39 12.32 18.75
C THR A 185 -7.54 12.32 20.27
N LEU A 186 -8.78 12.20 20.74
CA LEU A 186 -9.10 11.96 22.15
C LEU A 186 -9.14 10.46 22.40
N VAL A 187 -8.31 9.98 23.34
CA VAL A 187 -8.41 8.61 23.83
C VAL A 187 -9.78 8.46 24.52
N PRO A 188 -10.62 7.48 24.13
CA PRO A 188 -11.93 7.30 24.75
C PRO A 188 -11.80 6.88 26.21
N PHE A 189 -12.84 7.15 27.00
CA PHE A 189 -12.98 6.52 28.32
C PHE A 189 -13.08 5.00 28.15
N VAL A 190 -12.60 4.25 29.15
CA VAL A 190 -12.70 2.79 29.18
C VAL A 190 -14.17 2.39 29.20
N ASP A 191 -14.59 1.59 28.23
CA ASP A 191 -15.92 1.01 28.19
C ASP A 191 -15.98 -0.21 29.12
N TYR A 192 -16.74 -0.08 30.21
CA TYR A 192 -17.00 -1.14 31.18
C TYR A 192 -18.30 -1.93 30.90
N SER A 193 -18.99 -1.62 29.79
CA SER A 193 -20.26 -2.25 29.38
C SER A 193 -20.12 -3.30 28.27
N VAL A 194 -18.89 -3.52 27.77
CA VAL A 194 -18.61 -4.48 26.69
C VAL A 194 -18.96 -5.91 27.10
N THR A 195 -19.82 -6.55 26.30
CA THR A 195 -20.09 -8.00 26.33
C THR A 195 -19.78 -8.62 24.98
N CYS A 196 -19.42 -9.90 24.95
CA CYS A 196 -19.15 -10.68 23.73
C CYS A 196 -20.11 -11.88 23.64
#